data_AF-A0A135HXC7-F1
#
_entry.id   AF-A0A135HXC7-F1
#
_cell.length_a   1.000
_cell.length_b   1.000
_cell.length_c   1.000
_cell.angle_alpha   90.00
_cell.angle_beta   90.00
_cell.angle_gamma   90.00
#
_symmetry.space_group_name_H-M   'P 1'
#
loop_
_entity.id
_entity.type
_entity.pdbx_description
1 polymer ?
#
loop_
_entity_poly.entity_id
_entity_poly.type
_entity_poly.pdbx_seq_one_letter_code
_entity_poly.pdbx_strand_id
1 'polypeptide(L)'
;MARTFVACDDELGVVGFYCISSLSVGFDVIPPEISRKLPRYDEIPAALIRRLARDARVRGEGIGELLLTDALQRILGASKTLASFVIIVDAKDDKAAAFYAGFGFQPFPTRPKRMFILRSVVAAALERSL
;
A
#
# COMPACT_ATOMS: atom_id res chain seq x y z
N MET A 1 13.70 4.55 -7.85
CA MET A 1 13.99 5.34 -6.63
C MET A 1 12.94 5.04 -5.56
N ALA A 2 13.28 5.13 -4.29
CA ALA A 2 12.35 4.91 -3.19
C ALA A 2 12.43 6.08 -2.19
N ARG A 3 11.29 6.45 -1.59
CA ARG A 3 11.21 7.46 -0.52
C ARG A 3 10.80 6.77 0.77
N THR A 4 11.48 7.09 1.85
CA THR A 4 11.21 6.56 3.19
C THR A 4 10.68 7.67 4.07
N PHE A 5 9.62 7.36 4.82
CA PHE A 5 9.02 8.26 5.79
C PHE A 5 9.07 7.57 7.16
N VAL A 6 9.26 8.37 8.20
CA VAL A 6 9.40 7.91 9.58
C VAL A 6 8.35 8.57 10.45
N ALA A 7 7.77 7.81 11.37
CA ALA A 7 6.96 8.35 12.45
C ALA A 7 7.87 8.55 13.66
N CYS A 8 7.82 9.76 14.21
CA CYS A 8 8.55 10.13 15.41
C CYS A 8 7.54 10.40 16.53
N ASP A 9 7.87 9.87 17.69
CA ASP A 9 7.26 10.20 18.97
C ASP A 9 8.23 11.11 19.74
N ASP A 10 7.68 12.04 20.52
CA ASP A 10 8.47 13.08 21.21
C ASP A 10 9.37 12.50 22.31
N GLU A 11 8.97 11.40 22.95
CA GLU A 11 9.75 10.76 24.02
C GLU A 11 10.55 9.55 23.50
N LEU A 12 9.94 8.72 22.67
CA LEU A 12 10.50 7.44 22.23
C LEU A 12 11.37 7.54 20.98
N GLY A 13 11.38 8.69 20.30
CA GLY A 13 12.08 8.92 19.05
C GLY A 13 11.38 8.23 17.87
N VAL A 14 12.13 7.59 16.99
CA VAL A 14 11.54 6.90 15.83
C VAL A 14 10.76 5.66 16.29
N VAL A 15 9.45 5.65 16.02
CA VAL A 15 8.54 4.56 16.42
C VAL A 15 7.99 3.75 15.24
N GLY A 16 8.33 4.15 14.02
CA GLY A 16 7.99 3.36 12.83
C GLY A 16 8.41 4.03 11.54
N PHE A 17 8.31 3.28 10.45
CA PHE A 17 8.65 3.77 9.13
C PHE A 17 7.92 3.00 8.04
N TYR A 18 7.87 3.60 6.85
CA TYR A 18 7.53 2.89 5.63
C TYR A 18 8.30 3.45 4.43
N CYS A 19 8.34 2.66 3.36
CA CYS A 19 9.07 3.00 2.14
C CYS A 19 8.18 2.80 0.90
N ILE A 20 8.05 3.86 0.09
CA ILE A 20 7.28 3.87 -1.16
C ILE A 20 8.23 3.94 -2.35
N SER A 21 7.96 3.18 -3.40
CA SER A 21 8.60 3.34 -4.71
C SER A 21 7.60 3.13 -5.84
N SER A 22 7.90 3.68 -7.02
CA SER A 22 7.19 3.34 -8.25
C SER A 22 7.68 2.01 -8.82
N LEU A 23 6.77 1.27 -9.47
CA LEU A 23 7.08 0.13 -10.34
C LEU A 23 5.97 -0.04 -11.40
N SER A 24 6.21 -0.95 -12.33
CA SER A 24 5.20 -1.43 -13.27
C SER A 24 4.89 -2.90 -13.01
N VAL A 25 3.64 -3.31 -13.17
CA VAL A 25 3.25 -4.73 -13.16
C VAL A 25 2.62 -5.13 -14.48
N GLY A 26 2.88 -6.37 -14.91
CA GLY A 26 2.22 -6.96 -16.07
C GLY A 26 0.71 -7.01 -15.88
N PHE A 27 -0.03 -6.87 -16.97
CA PHE A 27 -1.49 -6.95 -16.95
C PHE A 27 -1.99 -8.36 -16.57
N ASP A 28 -1.22 -9.39 -16.89
CA ASP A 28 -1.51 -10.82 -16.68
C ASP A 28 -1.57 -11.23 -15.20
N VAL A 29 -0.92 -10.49 -14.32
CA VAL A 29 -0.93 -10.80 -12.88
C VAL A 29 -2.15 -10.25 -12.15
N ILE A 30 -2.90 -9.32 -12.76
CA ILE A 30 -4.08 -8.71 -12.14
C ILE A 30 -5.34 -9.53 -12.48
N PRO A 31 -6.23 -9.81 -11.51
CA PRO A 31 -7.48 -10.53 -11.78
C PRO A 31 -8.31 -9.89 -12.92
N PRO A 32 -8.92 -10.69 -13.82
CA PRO A 32 -9.65 -10.20 -14.98
C PRO A 32 -10.76 -9.19 -14.67
N GLU A 33 -11.39 -9.30 -13.50
CA GLU A 33 -12.48 -8.44 -13.04
C GLU A 33 -11.98 -7.02 -12.73
N ILE A 34 -10.72 -6.92 -12.32
CA ILE A 34 -10.04 -5.69 -11.93
C ILE A 34 -9.33 -5.08 -13.13
N SER A 35 -8.75 -5.93 -13.99
CA SER A 35 -8.06 -5.52 -15.21
C SER A 35 -8.99 -4.78 -16.19
N ARG A 36 -10.29 -5.08 -16.20
CA ARG A 36 -11.32 -4.32 -16.95
C ARG A 36 -11.45 -2.85 -16.53
N LYS A 37 -11.06 -2.51 -15.29
CA LYS A 37 -11.10 -1.13 -14.76
C LYS A 37 -9.80 -0.37 -15.02
N LEU A 38 -8.81 -1.02 -15.62
CA LEU A 38 -7.49 -0.47 -15.88
C LEU A 38 -7.32 -0.22 -17.38
N PRO A 39 -6.53 0.79 -17.77
CA PRO A 39 -6.16 0.96 -19.17
C PRO A 39 -5.45 -0.29 -19.70
N ARG A 40 -5.74 -0.68 -20.94
CA ARG A 40 -5.09 -1.82 -21.61
C ARG A 40 -3.69 -1.42 -22.07
N TYR A 41 -2.71 -1.56 -21.18
CA TYR A 41 -1.29 -1.46 -21.46
C TYR A 41 -0.60 -2.77 -21.09
N ASP A 42 0.53 -3.08 -21.71
CA ASP A 42 1.35 -4.25 -21.37
C ASP A 42 1.83 -4.17 -19.92
N GLU A 43 2.08 -2.94 -19.44
CA GLU A 43 2.48 -2.63 -18.08
C GLU A 43 1.55 -1.61 -17.43
N ILE A 44 1.15 -1.90 -16.19
CA ILE A 44 0.30 -1.04 -15.37
C ILE A 44 1.18 -0.30 -14.35
N PRO A 45 1.22 1.04 -14.39
CA PRO A 45 1.91 1.82 -13.38
C PRO A 45 1.34 1.58 -11.97
N ALA A 46 2.22 1.27 -11.04
CA ALA A 46 1.88 0.94 -9.67
C ALA A 46 2.81 1.61 -8.64
N ALA A 47 2.27 1.82 -7.45
CA ALA A 47 3.05 2.18 -6.27
C ALA A 47 3.29 0.93 -5.42
N LEU A 48 4.50 0.79 -4.87
CA LEU A 48 4.87 -0.29 -3.96
C LEU A 48 5.22 0.28 -2.59
N ILE A 49 4.50 -0.19 -1.57
CA ILE A 49 4.90 -0.06 -0.18
C ILE A 49 5.82 -1.25 0.11
N ARG A 50 7.13 -1.04 -0.04
CA ARG A 50 8.13 -2.12 0.02
C ARG A 50 8.37 -2.59 1.46
N ARG A 51 8.32 -1.66 2.39
CA ARG A 51 8.53 -1.92 3.82
C ARG A 51 7.55 -1.06 4.60
N LEU A 52 6.96 -1.64 5.64
CA LEU A 52 6.20 -0.95 6.67
C LEU A 52 6.49 -1.68 7.97
N ALA A 53 6.99 -0.96 8.96
CA ALA A 53 7.29 -1.53 10.26
C ALA A 53 7.07 -0.48 11.34
N ARG A 54 6.67 -0.96 12.52
CA ARG A 54 6.62 -0.18 13.74
C ARG A 54 7.60 -0.77 14.75
N ASP A 55 8.00 0.05 15.70
CA ASP A 55 8.74 -0.38 16.87
C ASP A 55 7.89 -1.34 17.72
N ALA A 56 8.55 -2.29 18.38
CA ALA A 56 7.89 -3.23 19.28
C ALA A 56 7.30 -2.54 20.52
N ARG A 57 7.90 -1.42 20.95
CA ARG A 57 7.47 -0.61 22.10
C ARG A 57 6.04 -0.11 21.96
N VAL A 58 5.62 0.24 20.73
CA VAL A 58 4.30 0.82 20.41
C VAL A 58 3.32 -0.20 19.81
N ARG A 59 3.53 -1.49 20.12
CA ARG A 59 2.74 -2.57 19.51
C ARG A 59 1.33 -2.58 20.07
N GLY A 60 0.35 -2.44 19.17
CA GLY A 60 -1.08 -2.50 19.53
C GLY A 60 -1.72 -1.13 19.71
N GLU A 61 -0.95 -0.06 19.56
CA GLU A 61 -1.40 1.33 19.71
C GLU A 61 -1.87 1.96 18.39
N GLY A 62 -2.16 1.16 17.35
CA GLY A 62 -2.63 1.69 16.07
C GLY A 62 -1.54 2.31 15.17
N ILE A 63 -0.26 2.30 15.58
CA ILE A 63 0.82 2.91 14.79
C ILE A 63 0.98 2.28 13.39
N GLY A 64 0.72 0.98 13.25
CA GLY A 64 0.83 0.33 11.93
C GLY A 64 -0.23 0.83 10.96
N GLU A 65 -1.44 1.00 11.48
CA GLU A 65 -2.63 1.50 10.81
C GLU A 65 -2.43 2.97 10.40
N LEU A 66 -1.87 3.79 11.29
CA LEU A 66 -1.50 5.19 11.00
C LEU A 66 -0.45 5.28 9.90
N LEU A 67 0.63 4.48 9.98
CA LEU A 67 1.68 4.44 8.95
C LEU A 67 1.12 4.03 7.58
N LEU A 68 0.26 3.02 7.55
CA LEU A 68 -0.36 2.57 6.30
C LEU A 68 -1.28 3.64 5.72
N THR A 69 -2.08 4.29 6.57
CA THR A 69 -2.99 5.37 6.15
C THR A 69 -2.22 6.55 5.58
N ASP A 70 -1.16 7.01 6.25
CA ASP A 70 -0.28 8.09 5.76
C ASP A 70 0.39 7.69 4.43
N ALA A 71 0.86 6.45 4.30
CA ALA A 71 1.43 5.95 3.05
C ALA A 71 0.41 5.99 1.90
N LEU A 72 -0.82 5.54 2.13
CA LEU A 72 -1.90 5.55 1.15
C LEU A 72 -2.27 6.98 0.72
N GLN A 73 -2.40 7.90 1.68
CA GLN A 73 -2.66 9.32 1.40
C GLN A 73 -1.56 9.95 0.54
N ARG A 74 -0.29 9.66 0.83
CA ARG A 74 0.84 10.16 0.02
C ARG A 74 0.86 9.58 -1.38
N ILE A 75 0.52 8.30 -1.54
CA ILE A 75 0.40 7.69 -2.87
C ILE A 75 -0.73 8.34 -3.66
N LEU A 76 -1.89 8.59 -3.04
CA LEU A 76 -2.98 9.32 -3.68
C LEU A 76 -2.57 10.76 -4.05
N GLY A 77 -1.88 11.47 -3.16
CA GLY A 77 -1.37 12.81 -3.44
C GLY A 77 -0.41 12.84 -4.62
N ALA A 78 0.55 11.91 -4.65
CA ALA A 78 1.50 11.75 -5.75
C ALA A 78 0.81 11.34 -7.06
N SER A 79 -0.30 10.61 -6.97
CA SER A 79 -1.02 10.13 -8.16
C SER A 79 -1.66 11.24 -9.01
N LYS A 80 -1.78 12.44 -8.45
CA LYS A 80 -2.23 13.64 -9.19
C LYS A 80 -1.23 14.06 -10.28
N THR A 81 0.04 13.68 -10.15
CA THR A 81 1.11 14.05 -11.09
C THR A 81 1.82 12.84 -11.72
N LEU A 82 1.75 11.66 -11.10
CA LEU A 82 2.31 10.40 -11.60
C LEU A 82 1.21 9.35 -11.70
N ALA A 83 0.97 8.80 -12.90
CA ALA A 83 -0.01 7.73 -13.06
C ALA A 83 0.36 6.53 -12.17
N SER A 84 -0.51 6.19 -11.22
CA SER A 84 -0.45 4.95 -10.45
C SER A 84 -1.88 4.45 -10.30
N PHE A 85 -2.15 3.24 -10.78
CA PHE A 85 -3.50 2.68 -10.74
C PHE A 85 -3.67 1.64 -9.63
N VAL A 86 -2.56 1.01 -9.26
CA VAL A 86 -2.53 -0.10 -8.30
C VAL A 86 -1.52 0.23 -7.20
N ILE A 87 -1.86 -0.11 -5.97
CA ILE A 87 -0.95 -0.04 -4.83
C ILE A 87 -0.65 -1.45 -4.38
N ILE A 88 0.63 -1.79 -4.22
CA ILE A 88 1.13 -3.13 -3.97
C ILE A 88 1.88 -3.16 -2.64
N VAL A 89 1.77 -4.28 -1.93
CA VAL A 89 2.56 -4.65 -0.76
C VAL A 89 3.09 -6.07 -0.92
N ASP A 90 4.25 -6.34 -0.33
CA ASP A 90 4.74 -7.72 -0.14
C ASP A 90 4.63 -8.05 1.36
N ALA A 91 3.60 -8.82 1.72
CA ALA A 91 3.36 -9.28 3.08
C ALA A 91 4.44 -10.28 3.51
N LYS A 92 5.06 -10.04 4.67
CA LYS A 92 6.12 -10.89 5.22
C LYS A 92 5.60 -12.27 5.63
N ASP A 93 4.45 -12.30 6.29
CA ASP A 93 3.82 -13.47 6.86
C ASP A 93 2.30 -13.35 6.82
N ASP A 94 1.59 -14.40 7.24
CA ASP A 94 0.13 -14.46 7.15
C ASP A 94 -0.54 -13.44 8.07
N LYS A 95 0.14 -13.05 9.16
CA LYS A 95 -0.32 -11.97 10.04
C LYS A 95 -0.26 -10.62 9.34
N ALA A 96 0.82 -10.33 8.62
CA ALA A 96 0.92 -9.14 7.79
C ALA A 96 -0.11 -9.17 6.64
N ALA A 97 -0.34 -10.34 6.03
CA ALA A 97 -1.35 -10.48 4.99
C ALA A 97 -2.76 -10.18 5.53
N ALA A 98 -3.11 -10.72 6.71
CA ALA A 98 -4.37 -10.42 7.38
C ALA A 98 -4.50 -8.93 7.76
N PHE A 99 -3.41 -8.31 8.23
CA PHE A 99 -3.35 -6.87 8.47
C PHE A 99 -3.72 -6.08 7.20
N TYR A 100 -3.05 -6.34 6.08
CA TYR A 100 -3.36 -5.64 4.82
C TYR A 100 -4.76 -5.96 4.28
N ALA A 101 -5.22 -7.21 4.41
CA ALA A 101 -6.58 -7.59 4.02
C ALA A 101 -7.66 -6.77 4.75
N GLY A 102 -7.43 -6.43 6.03
CA GLY A 102 -8.30 -5.54 6.79
C GLY A 102 -8.47 -4.14 6.20
N PHE A 103 -7.51 -3.69 5.38
CA PHE A 103 -7.56 -2.43 4.64
C PHE A 103 -8.10 -2.60 3.21
N GLY A 104 -8.58 -3.79 2.85
CA GLY A 104 -9.12 -4.09 1.52
C GLY A 104 -8.08 -4.51 0.48
N PHE A 105 -6.83 -4.79 0.89
CA PHE A 105 -5.87 -5.41 -0.02
C PHE A 105 -6.28 -6.86 -0.33
N GLN A 106 -6.02 -7.26 -1.57
CA GLN A 106 -6.34 -8.59 -2.08
C GLN A 106 -5.05 -9.29 -2.54
N PRO A 107 -4.90 -10.60 -2.32
CA PRO A 107 -3.75 -11.35 -2.80
C PRO A 107 -3.73 -11.39 -4.33
N PHE A 108 -2.53 -11.41 -4.92
CA PHE A 108 -2.37 -11.77 -6.31
C PHE A 108 -2.69 -13.27 -6.51
N PRO A 109 -3.38 -13.69 -7.59
CA PRO A 109 -3.78 -15.08 -7.80
C PRO A 109 -2.62 -16.08 -7.71
N THR A 110 -1.46 -15.71 -8.26
CA THR A 110 -0.27 -16.57 -8.33
C THR A 110 0.72 -16.35 -7.19
N ARG A 111 0.54 -15.30 -6.38
CA ARG A 111 1.50 -14.89 -5.35
C ARG A 111 0.75 -14.36 -4.11
N PRO A 112 0.24 -15.23 -3.21
CA PRO A 112 -0.68 -14.83 -2.15
C PRO A 112 -0.08 -13.83 -1.14
N LYS A 113 1.24 -13.84 -0.95
CA LYS A 113 1.95 -12.87 -0.10
C LYS A 113 2.22 -11.54 -0.78
N ARG A 114 2.08 -11.45 -2.10
CA ARG A 114 2.01 -10.17 -2.78
C ARG A 114 0.55 -9.78 -2.81
N MET A 115 0.23 -8.59 -2.35
CA MET A 115 -1.15 -8.11 -2.30
C MET A 115 -1.26 -6.76 -2.98
N PHE A 116 -2.45 -6.43 -3.44
CA PHE A 116 -2.71 -5.17 -4.10
C PHE A 116 -4.07 -4.60 -3.70
N ILE A 117 -4.20 -3.30 -3.90
CA ILE A 117 -5.48 -2.59 -3.83
C ILE A 117 -5.54 -1.60 -4.98
N LEU A 118 -6.73 -1.40 -5.54
CA LEU A 118 -6.93 -0.37 -6.55
C LEU A 118 -6.85 1.02 -5.91
N ARG A 119 -6.16 1.94 -6.57
CA ARG A 119 -6.10 3.34 -6.15
C ARG A 119 -7.50 3.94 -5.98
N SER A 120 -8.41 3.63 -6.89
CA SER A 120 -9.79 4.13 -6.86
C SER A 120 -10.57 3.66 -5.62
N VAL A 121 -10.30 2.44 -5.14
CA VAL A 121 -10.90 1.90 -3.91
C VAL A 121 -10.37 2.67 -2.69
N VAL A 122 -9.07 2.90 -2.63
CA VAL A 122 -8.44 3.70 -1.56
C VAL A 122 -8.96 5.13 -1.54
N ALA A 123 -9.07 5.76 -2.70
CA ALA A 123 -9.62 7.12 -2.82
C ALA A 123 -11.05 7.19 -2.28
N ALA A 124 -11.93 6.29 -2.71
CA ALA A 124 -13.31 6.27 -2.25
C ALA A 124 -13.46 5.93 -0.75
N ALA A 125 -12.56 5.11 -0.21
CA ALA A 125 -12.56 4.77 1.21
C ALA A 125 -12.14 5.96 2.09
N LEU A 126 -11.11 6.72 1.69
CA LEU A 126 -10.64 7.88 2.44
C LEU A 126 -11.60 9.08 2.36
N GLU A 127 -12.35 9.23 1.27
CA GLU A 127 -13.42 10.25 1.15
C GLU A 127 -14.59 10.00 2.10
N ARG A 128 -14.83 8.75 2.54
CA ARG A 128 -15.92 8.40 3.46
C ARG A 128 -15.56 8.52 4.93
N SER A 129 -14.27 8.63 5.23
CA SER A 129 -13.74 8.80 6.59
C SER A 129 -13.54 10.28 6.96
N LEU A 130 -13.89 11.19 6.05
CA LEU A 130 -13.98 12.64 6.23
C LEU A 130 -15.45 13.06 6.27
#